data_AF-A0A944UKZ8-F1
#
_entry.id   AF-A0A944UKZ8-F1
#
_cell.length_a   1.000
_cell.length_b   1.000
_cell.length_c   1.000
_cell.angle_alpha   90.00
_cell.angle_beta   90.00
_cell.angle_gamma   90.00
#
_symmetry.space_group_name_H-M   'P 1'
#
loop_
_entity.id
_entity.type
_entity.pdbx_description
1 polymer ?
#
loop_
_entity_poly.entity_id
_entity_poly.type
_entity_poly.pdbx_seq_one_letter_code
_entity_poly.pdbx_strand_id
1 'polypeptide(L)'
;PASEPVELTVIAVQSNYLDTYLTNLNRTWVRAMNVQKKLGYITDFNVWTAMSSADTPNVWLTVEYPDMASMEQTKAKSDKVEAELEKLYGDNEVELEEISKGYEEIRKMVDHAIIHRVEFK
;
A
#
# COMPACT_ATOMS: atom_id res chain seq x y z
N PRO A 1 11.39 -5.80 23.60
CA PRO A 1 11.01 -6.64 22.44
C PRO A 1 11.11 -5.81 21.17
N ALA A 2 11.84 -6.29 20.16
CA ALA A 2 11.74 -5.68 18.84
C ALA A 2 10.36 -6.06 18.29
N SER A 3 9.47 -5.09 18.11
CA SER A 3 8.17 -5.34 17.47
C SER A 3 8.39 -5.65 15.99
N GLU A 4 7.38 -6.24 15.35
CA GLU A 4 7.35 -6.42 13.89
C GLU A 4 7.66 -5.08 13.18
N PRO A 5 8.55 -5.07 12.17
CA PRO A 5 8.84 -3.87 11.39
C PRO A 5 7.62 -3.45 10.58
N VAL A 6 7.36 -2.15 10.59
CA VAL A 6 6.25 -1.54 9.84
C VAL A 6 6.81 -0.55 8.83
N GLU A 7 6.50 -0.75 7.56
CA GLU A 7 6.74 0.23 6.52
C GLU A 7 5.60 1.25 6.51
N LEU A 8 5.92 2.52 6.70
CA LEU A 8 5.00 3.65 6.66
C LEU A 8 5.22 4.46 5.38
N THR A 9 4.16 4.71 4.63
CA THR A 9 4.14 5.66 3.52
C THR A 9 3.15 6.78 3.82
N VAL A 10 3.59 8.03 3.69
CA VAL A 10 2.77 9.23 3.93
C VAL A 10 2.51 9.95 2.61
N ILE A 11 1.25 10.22 2.32
CA ILE A 11 0.81 10.71 1.00
C ILE A 11 -0.09 11.93 1.19
N ALA A 12 0.17 12.97 0.39
CA ALA A 12 -0.71 14.11 0.23
C ALA A 12 -1.44 13.99 -1.10
N VAL A 13 -2.73 13.73 -1.06
CA VAL A 13 -3.62 13.68 -2.22
C VAL A 13 -4.34 15.02 -2.35
N GLN A 14 -4.53 15.50 -3.57
CA GLN A 14 -5.34 16.69 -3.83
C GLN A 14 -6.77 16.50 -3.28
N SER A 15 -7.29 17.48 -2.55
CA SER A 15 -8.52 17.35 -1.75
C SER A 15 -9.75 16.91 -2.56
N ASN A 16 -9.89 17.36 -3.80
CA ASN A 16 -10.98 17.00 -4.70
C ASN A 16 -10.83 15.62 -5.37
N TYR A 17 -9.70 14.95 -5.17
CA TYR A 17 -9.39 13.64 -5.77
C TYR A 17 -9.23 12.52 -4.74
N LEU A 18 -9.44 12.79 -3.44
CA LEU A 18 -9.24 11.80 -2.37
C LEU A 18 -10.11 10.54 -2.57
N ASP A 19 -11.41 10.69 -2.87
CA ASP A 19 -12.31 9.55 -3.07
C ASP A 19 -11.93 8.71 -4.30
N THR A 20 -11.58 9.39 -5.41
CA THR A 20 -11.07 8.73 -6.62
C THR A 20 -9.77 7.98 -6.32
N TYR A 21 -8.87 8.61 -5.57
CA TYR A 21 -7.60 8.01 -5.16
C TYR A 21 -7.82 6.73 -4.35
N LEU A 22 -8.69 6.77 -3.33
CA LEU A 22 -8.98 5.61 -2.46
C LEU A 22 -9.69 4.49 -3.23
N THR A 23 -10.61 4.83 -4.14
CA THR A 23 -11.28 3.85 -5.03
C THR A 23 -10.27 3.11 -5.90
N ASN A 24 -9.35 3.85 -6.50
CA ASN A 24 -8.28 3.30 -7.31
C ASN A 24 -7.29 2.49 -6.47
N LEU A 25 -6.98 2.96 -5.25
CA LEU A 25 -6.05 2.28 -4.34
C LEU A 25 -6.60 0.92 -3.94
N ASN A 26 -7.92 0.83 -3.73
CA ASN A 26 -8.61 -0.43 -3.47
C ASN A 26 -8.51 -1.42 -4.63
N ARG A 27 -8.47 -0.94 -5.88
CA ARG A 27 -8.39 -1.76 -7.09
C ARG A 27 -6.97 -2.15 -7.48
N THR A 28 -5.97 -1.45 -6.94
CA THR A 28 -4.55 -1.66 -7.24
C THR A 28 -3.81 -2.18 -6.00
N TRP A 29 -3.31 -1.28 -5.17
CA TRP A 29 -2.42 -1.57 -4.04
C TRP A 29 -3.06 -2.51 -3.01
N VAL A 30 -4.33 -2.31 -2.64
CA VAL A 30 -5.03 -3.18 -1.66
C VAL A 30 -5.15 -4.61 -2.17
N ARG A 31 -5.39 -4.82 -3.47
CA ARG A 31 -5.41 -6.17 -4.05
C ARG A 31 -4.04 -6.82 -3.98
N ALA A 32 -2.99 -6.08 -4.32
CA ALA A 32 -1.62 -6.56 -4.21
C ALA A 32 -1.24 -6.90 -2.76
N MET A 33 -1.64 -6.09 -1.78
CA MET A 33 -1.40 -6.37 -0.36
C MET A 33 -2.15 -7.61 0.11
N ASN A 34 -3.40 -7.80 -0.29
CA ASN A 34 -4.17 -9.02 0.04
C ASN A 34 -3.47 -10.29 -0.50
N VAL A 35 -2.93 -10.22 -1.73
CA VAL A 35 -2.15 -11.34 -2.29
C VAL A 35 -0.86 -11.56 -1.50
N GLN A 36 -0.12 -10.50 -1.17
CA GLN A 36 1.10 -10.62 -0.37
C GLN A 36 0.82 -11.20 1.03
N LYS A 37 -0.29 -10.83 1.66
CA LYS A 37 -0.74 -11.39 2.94
C LYS A 37 -1.08 -12.88 2.80
N LYS A 38 -1.82 -13.26 1.76
CA LYS A 38 -2.13 -14.67 1.44
C LYS A 38 -0.88 -15.52 1.22
N LEU A 39 0.16 -14.93 0.61
CA LEU A 39 1.45 -15.58 0.36
C LEU A 39 2.39 -15.58 1.58
N GLY A 40 2.00 -14.91 2.68
CA GLY A 40 2.79 -14.81 3.91
C GLY A 40 3.99 -13.88 3.81
N TYR A 41 4.02 -12.96 2.83
CA TYR A 41 5.10 -11.97 2.68
C TYR A 41 4.94 -10.78 3.62
N ILE A 42 3.71 -10.50 4.02
CA ILE A 42 3.35 -9.48 5.00
C ILE A 42 2.43 -10.12 6.05
N THR A 43 2.49 -9.63 7.28
CA THR A 43 1.56 -10.00 8.36
C THR A 43 0.24 -9.27 8.19
N ASP A 44 0.30 -7.95 7.95
CA ASP A 44 -0.89 -7.13 7.75
C ASP A 44 -0.61 -5.84 6.96
N PHE A 45 -1.65 -5.10 6.61
CA PHE A 45 -1.56 -3.76 6.07
C PHE A 45 -2.78 -2.92 6.47
N ASN A 46 -2.60 -1.60 6.56
CA ASN A 46 -3.69 -0.67 6.88
C ASN A 46 -3.64 0.57 5.98
N VAL A 47 -4.82 1.14 5.76
CA VAL A 47 -5.01 2.41 5.05
C VAL A 47 -5.73 3.38 5.99
N TRP A 48 -5.10 4.50 6.29
CA TRP A 48 -5.67 5.58 7.09
C TRP A 48 -5.87 6.81 6.21
N THR A 49 -6.96 7.52 6.42
CA THR A 49 -7.27 8.79 5.74
C THR A 49 -7.62 9.86 6.76
N ALA A 50 -7.33 11.11 6.45
CA ALA A 50 -7.77 12.23 7.28
C ALA A 50 -9.30 12.31 7.30
N MET A 51 -9.86 12.82 8.40
CA MET A 51 -11.31 13.03 8.51
C MET A 51 -11.82 14.10 7.54
N SER A 52 -10.96 15.08 7.22
CA SER A 52 -11.22 16.13 6.24
C SER A 52 -10.29 15.96 5.05
N SER A 53 -10.85 16.01 3.83
CA SER A 53 -10.04 15.99 2.61
C SER A 53 -9.19 17.25 2.42
N ALA A 54 -9.47 18.33 3.16
CA ALA A 54 -8.69 19.56 3.17
C ALA A 54 -7.39 19.47 3.99
N ASP A 55 -7.26 18.47 4.86
CA ASP A 55 -6.04 18.26 5.64
C ASP A 55 -4.91 17.73 4.74
N THR A 56 -3.65 18.00 5.10
CA THR A 56 -2.49 17.48 4.37
C THR A 56 -1.30 17.23 5.31
N PRO A 57 -0.64 16.07 5.25
CA PRO A 57 -0.99 14.88 4.45
C PRO A 57 -2.34 14.29 4.86
N ASN A 58 -2.98 13.53 3.96
CA ASN A 58 -4.33 12.99 4.17
C ASN A 58 -4.45 11.49 3.93
N VAL A 59 -3.37 10.79 3.58
CA VAL A 59 -3.36 9.33 3.49
C VAL A 59 -2.08 8.77 4.12
N TRP A 60 -2.22 7.71 4.91
CA TRP A 60 -1.11 6.92 5.48
C TRP A 60 -1.33 5.44 5.18
N LEU A 61 -0.30 4.81 4.62
CA LEU A 61 -0.29 3.37 4.35
C LEU A 61 0.70 2.72 5.29
N THR A 62 0.31 1.61 5.93
CA THR A 62 1.23 0.79 6.72
C THR A 62 1.25 -0.62 6.20
N VAL A 63 2.45 -1.21 6.11
CA VAL A 63 2.65 -2.63 5.83
C VAL A 63 3.45 -3.25 6.96
N GLU A 64 2.91 -4.30 7.57
CA GLU A 64 3.52 -5.00 8.70
C GLU A 64 4.19 -6.27 8.16
N TYR A 65 5.47 -6.46 8.47
CA TYR A 65 6.24 -7.62 8.03
C TYR A 65 6.59 -8.50 9.22
N PRO A 66 6.68 -9.83 9.04
CA PRO A 66 7.06 -10.71 10.14
C PRO A 66 8.53 -10.49 10.56
N ASP A 67 9.40 -10.07 9.64
CA ASP A 67 10.78 -9.69 9.91
C ASP A 67 11.35 -8.77 8.80
N MET A 68 12.57 -8.25 9.03
CA MET A 68 13.26 -7.38 8.07
C MET A 68 13.65 -8.08 6.76
N ALA A 69 13.81 -9.42 6.75
CA ALA A 69 14.15 -10.17 5.54
C ALA A 69 12.91 -10.34 4.63
N SER A 70 11.71 -10.38 5.22
CA SER A 70 10.46 -10.38 4.45
C SER A 70 10.25 -9.12 3.63
N MET A 71 10.83 -7.99 4.05
CA MET A 71 10.80 -6.72 3.30
C MET A 71 11.59 -6.76 2.00
N GLU A 72 12.54 -7.70 1.86
CA GLU A 72 13.35 -7.80 0.65
C GLU A 72 12.46 -8.11 -0.57
N GLN A 73 12.47 -7.20 -1.54
CA GLN A 73 11.80 -7.39 -2.83
C GLN A 73 12.69 -8.25 -3.72
N THR A 74 12.24 -9.47 -4.01
CA THR A 74 12.93 -10.38 -4.93
C THR A 74 12.06 -10.65 -6.14
N LYS A 75 12.69 -10.93 -7.29
CA LYS A 75 11.98 -11.31 -8.51
C LYS A 75 11.02 -12.49 -8.28
N ALA A 76 11.46 -13.50 -7.53
CA ALA A 76 10.64 -14.67 -7.23
C ALA A 76 9.38 -14.35 -6.42
N LYS A 77 9.44 -13.37 -5.48
CA LYS A 77 8.24 -12.88 -4.77
C LYS A 77 7.33 -12.12 -5.74
N SER A 78 7.91 -11.23 -6.56
CA SER A 78 7.16 -10.46 -7.56
C SER A 78 6.39 -11.36 -8.52
N ASP A 79 7.08 -12.32 -9.15
CA ASP A 79 6.49 -13.23 -10.13
C ASP A 79 5.33 -14.06 -9.51
N LYS A 80 5.44 -14.44 -8.23
CA LYS A 80 4.37 -15.15 -7.51
C LYS A 80 3.17 -14.25 -7.20
N VAL A 81 3.40 -13.00 -6.82
CA VAL A 81 2.34 -12.02 -6.56
C VAL A 81 1.60 -11.72 -7.86
N GLU A 82 2.32 -11.50 -8.95
CA GLU A 82 1.77 -11.24 -10.28
C GLU A 82 0.90 -12.41 -10.76
N ALA A 83 1.41 -13.64 -10.69
CA ALA A 83 0.65 -14.83 -11.08
C ALA A 83 -0.65 -15.01 -10.26
N GLU A 84 -0.63 -14.73 -8.96
CA GLU A 84 -1.84 -14.80 -8.13
C GLU A 84 -2.78 -13.61 -8.37
N LEU A 85 -2.25 -12.43 -8.70
CA LEU A 85 -3.06 -11.26 -9.10
C LEU A 85 -3.77 -11.51 -10.42
N GLU A 86 -3.08 -12.02 -11.43
CA GLU A 86 -3.65 -12.38 -12.74
C GLU A 86 -4.76 -13.42 -12.56
N LYS A 87 -4.51 -14.46 -11.77
CA LYS A 87 -5.51 -15.49 -11.46
C LYS A 87 -6.77 -14.96 -10.77
N LEU A 88 -6.64 -13.93 -9.94
CA LEU A 88 -7.76 -13.37 -9.17
C LEU A 88 -8.44 -12.19 -9.87
N TYR A 89 -7.74 -11.44 -10.71
CA TYR A 89 -8.14 -10.12 -11.20
C TYR A 89 -7.75 -9.80 -12.66
N GLY A 90 -7.24 -10.77 -13.42
CA GLY A 90 -6.61 -10.59 -14.75
C GLY A 90 -7.50 -10.00 -15.86
N ASP A 91 -8.80 -9.83 -15.65
CA ASP A 91 -9.72 -9.29 -16.66
C ASP A 91 -9.63 -7.75 -16.87
N ASN A 92 -8.77 -7.02 -16.14
CA ASN A 92 -8.81 -5.54 -16.08
C ASN A 92 -7.46 -4.81 -16.28
N GLU A 93 -6.47 -5.39 -16.96
CA GLU A 93 -5.12 -4.81 -17.07
C GLU A 93 -5.07 -3.38 -17.66
N VAL A 94 -5.84 -3.10 -18.71
CA VAL A 94 -5.87 -1.77 -19.37
C VAL A 94 -6.39 -0.69 -18.41
N GLU A 95 -7.40 -1.01 -17.60
CA GLU A 95 -7.98 -0.08 -16.61
C GLU A 95 -6.97 0.23 -15.48
N LEU A 96 -6.16 -0.75 -15.08
CA LEU A 96 -5.16 -0.59 -14.01
C LEU A 96 -3.96 0.28 -14.45
N GLU A 97 -3.57 0.22 -15.72
CA GLU A 97 -2.48 1.02 -16.25
C GLU A 97 -2.85 2.51 -16.33
N GLU A 98 -4.07 2.83 -16.77
CA GLU A 98 -4.60 4.20 -16.81
C GLU A 98 -4.73 4.79 -15.39
N ILE A 99 -5.26 3.99 -14.45
CA ILE A 99 -5.34 4.37 -13.03
C ILE A 99 -3.96 4.72 -12.47
N SER A 100 -2.94 3.92 -12.81
CA SER A 100 -1.59 4.08 -12.25
C SER A 100 -0.92 5.37 -12.72
N LYS A 101 -1.07 5.72 -14.00
CA LYS A 101 -0.53 6.98 -14.57
C LYS A 101 -1.19 8.21 -13.94
N GLY A 102 -2.49 8.14 -13.65
CA GLY A 102 -3.22 9.24 -13.02
C GLY A 102 -2.78 9.57 -11.59
N TYR A 103 -2.10 8.64 -10.89
CA TYR A 103 -1.69 8.88 -9.50
C TYR A 103 -0.66 10.00 -9.35
N GLU A 104 0.28 10.12 -10.27
CA GLU A 104 1.35 11.14 -10.19
C GLU A 104 0.80 12.57 -10.29
N GLU A 105 -0.33 12.73 -10.98
CA GLU A 105 -0.98 14.04 -11.13
C GLU A 105 -1.74 14.45 -9.87
N ILE A 106 -2.33 13.49 -9.14
CA ILE A 106 -3.25 13.77 -8.03
C ILE A 106 -2.63 13.60 -6.64
N ARG A 107 -1.41 13.08 -6.51
CA ARG A 107 -0.76 12.84 -5.21
C ARG A 107 0.72 13.24 -5.17
N LYS A 108 1.21 13.47 -3.96
CA LYS A 108 2.63 13.63 -3.65
C LYS A 108 3.03 12.67 -2.53
N MET A 109 4.13 11.94 -2.71
CA MET A 109 4.78 11.21 -1.62
C MET A 109 5.43 12.22 -0.68
N VAL A 110 4.98 12.23 0.57
CA VAL A 110 5.43 13.17 1.61
C VAL A 110 6.59 12.58 2.39
N ASP A 111 6.45 11.32 2.81
CA ASP A 111 7.46 10.65 3.62
C ASP A 111 7.40 9.13 3.46
N HIS A 112 8.51 8.47 3.80
CA HIS A 112 8.67 7.03 3.85
C HIS A 112 9.59 6.67 5.01
N ALA A 113 9.15 5.73 5.85
CA ALA A 113 9.93 5.29 7.00
C ALA A 113 9.69 3.82 7.32
N ILE A 114 10.73 3.16 7.82
CA ILE A 114 10.61 1.86 8.49
C ILE A 114 10.61 2.12 9.99
N ILE A 115 9.49 1.82 10.64
CA ILE A 115 9.23 2.13 12.04
C ILE A 115 8.96 0.85 12.83
N HIS A 116 8.97 0.97 14.16
CA HIS A 116 8.58 -0.10 15.07
C HIS A 116 7.65 0.46 16.15
N ARG A 117 6.69 -0.33 16.61
CA ARG A 117 5.77 0.07 17.67
C ARG A 117 6.48 -0.02 19.02
N VAL A 118 6.43 1.05 19.81
CA VAL A 118 6.93 1.06 21.20
C VAL A 118 5.76 0.80 22.14
N GLU A 119 5.86 -0.27 22.93
CA GLU A 119 4.86 -0.62 23.95
C GLU A 119 5.35 -0.14 25.32
N PHE A 120 4.62 0.81 25.91
CA PHE A 120 4.86 1.28 27.27
C PHE A 120 4.17 0.35 28.27
N LYS A 121 4.81 0.13 29.42
CA LYS A 121 4.28 -0.63 30.55
C LYS A 121 3.75 0.29 31.63
#